data_AF-R6HQK2-F1
#
_entry.id   AF-R6HQK2-F1
#
_cell.length_a   1.000
_cell.length_b   1.000
_cell.length_c   1.000
_cell.angle_alpha   90.00
_cell.angle_beta   90.00
_cell.angle_gamma   90.00
#
_symmetry.space_group_name_H-M   'P 1'
#
loop_
_entity.id
_entity.type
_entity.pdbx_description
1 polymer ?
#
loop_
_entity_poly.entity_id
_entity_poly.type
_entity_poly.pdbx_seq_one_letter_code
_entity_poly.pdbx_strand_id
1 'polypeptide(L)'
;MKNIFMILLGSFFAIAISYFFNAKTEVPVISTNTSLKAFQLGAFKEESSATELALKYDAKVINENGYFYVYYSVLRDEANINKMINCLDHKKIYYYIKEVGASENYKNELTKYEELMKNTTSEIAFSELNKKLISIYSEV
;
A
#
# COMPACT_ATOMS: atom_id res chain seq x y z
N MET A 1 27.67 -48.30 -3.12
CA MET A 1 26.33 -47.87 -3.60
C MET A 1 25.67 -46.80 -2.72
N LYS A 2 25.68 -46.89 -1.38
CA LYS A 2 25.09 -45.87 -0.48
C LYS A 2 25.63 -44.44 -0.69
N ASN A 3 26.94 -44.28 -0.94
CA ASN A 3 27.55 -42.94 -1.10
C ASN A 3 27.16 -42.27 -2.42
N ILE A 4 26.94 -43.05 -3.49
CA ILE A 4 26.49 -42.54 -4.80
C ILE A 4 25.04 -42.04 -4.70
N PHE A 5 24.21 -42.72 -3.90
CA PHE A 5 22.82 -42.31 -3.65
C PHE A 5 22.75 -40.99 -2.88
N MET A 6 23.61 -40.77 -1.88
CA MET A 6 23.68 -39.48 -1.16
C MET A 6 24.13 -38.32 -2.06
N ILE A 7 25.07 -38.55 -2.98
CA ILE A 7 25.53 -37.53 -3.92
C ILE A 7 24.41 -37.15 -4.89
N LEU A 8 23.69 -38.14 -5.44
CA LEU A 8 22.53 -37.90 -6.30
C LEU A 8 21.41 -37.14 -5.58
N LEU A 9 21.14 -37.48 -4.32
CA LEU A 9 20.13 -36.82 -3.52
C LEU A 9 20.49 -35.36 -3.20
N GLY A 10 21.77 -35.10 -2.89
CA GLY A 10 22.29 -33.75 -2.66
C GLY A 10 22.21 -32.87 -3.91
N SER A 11 22.57 -33.42 -5.09
CA SER A 11 22.44 -32.70 -6.36
C SER A 11 20.99 -32.41 -6.73
N PHE A 12 20.06 -33.33 -6.45
CA PHE A 12 18.63 -33.11 -6.69
C PHE A 12 18.08 -31.97 -5.82
N PHE A 13 18.46 -31.92 -4.54
CA PHE A 13 18.06 -30.82 -3.65
C PHE A 13 18.64 -29.48 -4.07
N ALA A 14 19.91 -29.43 -4.50
CA ALA A 14 20.52 -28.18 -4.97
C ALA A 14 19.82 -27.62 -6.23
N ILE A 15 19.42 -28.50 -7.16
CA ILE A 15 18.66 -28.12 -8.36
C ILE A 15 17.25 -27.67 -7.99
N ALA A 16 16.56 -28.39 -7.09
CA ALA A 16 15.21 -28.03 -6.64
C ALA A 16 15.20 -26.67 -5.91
N ILE A 17 16.19 -26.41 -5.05
CA ILE A 17 16.37 -25.13 -4.35
C ILE A 17 16.69 -24.02 -5.37
N SER A 18 17.58 -24.28 -6.33
CA SER A 18 17.88 -23.33 -7.42
C SER A 18 16.62 -22.93 -8.19
N TYR A 19 15.72 -23.87 -8.51
CA TYR A 19 14.45 -23.57 -9.17
C TYR A 19 13.48 -22.78 -8.28
N PHE A 20 13.45 -23.05 -6.97
CA PHE A 20 12.63 -22.28 -6.02
C PHE A 20 13.11 -20.84 -5.84
N PHE A 21 14.42 -20.60 -5.82
CA PHE A 21 15.00 -19.27 -5.67
C PHE A 21 15.14 -18.50 -7.01
N ASN A 22 15.17 -19.20 -8.16
CA ASN A 22 15.11 -18.60 -9.50
C ASN A 22 13.69 -18.55 -10.07
N ALA A 23 12.66 -18.87 -9.29
CA ALA A 23 11.32 -18.40 -9.58
C ALA A 23 11.44 -16.88 -9.67
N LYS A 24 11.41 -16.36 -10.90
CA LYS A 24 11.53 -14.93 -11.19
C LYS A 24 10.71 -14.21 -10.15
N THR A 25 11.36 -13.45 -9.29
CA THR A 25 10.68 -12.33 -8.66
C THR A 25 10.24 -11.50 -9.85
N GLU A 26 8.96 -11.60 -10.20
CA GLU A 26 8.32 -10.59 -11.00
C GLU A 26 8.50 -9.31 -10.20
N VAL A 27 9.59 -8.58 -10.49
CA VAL A 27 9.63 -7.15 -10.27
C VAL A 27 8.38 -6.67 -11.00
N PRO A 28 7.35 -6.18 -10.30
CA PRO A 28 6.09 -5.88 -10.96
C PRO A 28 6.40 -4.89 -12.07
N VAL A 29 6.28 -5.36 -13.30
CA VAL A 29 6.27 -4.50 -14.49
C VAL A 29 5.13 -3.55 -14.24
N ILE A 30 5.44 -2.26 -14.12
CA ILE A 30 4.47 -1.18 -13.97
C ILE A 30 3.54 -1.29 -15.18
N SER A 31 2.43 -2.00 -15.00
CA SER A 31 1.35 -1.96 -15.95
C SER A 31 0.87 -0.51 -15.93
N THR A 32 0.83 0.15 -17.08
CA THR A 32 0.36 1.52 -17.26
C THR A 32 -1.14 1.70 -16.99
N ASN A 33 -1.73 0.82 -16.17
CA ASN A 33 -2.96 1.05 -15.46
C ASN A 33 -2.55 1.52 -14.06
N THR A 34 -2.41 2.83 -13.86
CA THR A 34 -1.98 3.40 -12.59
C THR A 34 -3.09 3.17 -11.55
N SER A 35 -3.10 1.97 -10.97
CA SER A 35 -4.04 1.53 -9.94
C SER A 35 -3.93 2.45 -8.73
N LEU A 36 -5.06 2.84 -8.14
CA LEU A 36 -5.03 3.59 -6.89
C LEU A 36 -4.56 2.66 -5.76
N LYS A 37 -3.62 3.16 -4.95
CA LYS A 37 -3.03 2.46 -3.82
C LYS A 37 -3.51 3.11 -2.52
N ALA A 38 -4.28 2.36 -1.73
CA ALA A 38 -4.69 2.78 -0.39
C ALA A 38 -3.66 2.34 0.66
N PHE A 39 -3.29 3.26 1.54
CA PHE A 39 -2.49 3.01 2.73
C PHE A 39 -3.41 2.69 3.90
N GLN A 40 -3.61 1.40 4.15
CA GLN A 40 -4.48 0.90 5.20
C GLN A 40 -3.71 0.74 6.52
N LEU A 41 -4.18 1.36 7.59
CA LEU A 41 -3.61 1.26 8.94
C LEU A 41 -4.19 0.12 9.76
N GLY A 42 -5.41 -0.33 9.43
CA GLY A 42 -6.08 -1.41 10.13
C GLY A 42 -7.37 -1.85 9.44
N ALA A 43 -7.85 -3.02 9.86
CA ALA A 43 -9.14 -3.59 9.49
C ALA A 43 -9.79 -4.17 10.74
N PHE A 44 -11.02 -3.77 11.02
CA PHE A 44 -11.71 -4.07 12.28
C PHE A 44 -13.08 -4.66 12.01
N LYS A 45 -13.58 -5.51 12.91
CA LYS A 45 -14.98 -5.92 12.92
C LYS A 45 -15.89 -4.92 13.61
N GLU A 46 -15.35 -4.12 14.52
CA GLU A 46 -16.07 -3.11 15.29
C GLU A 46 -15.75 -1.71 14.76
N GLU A 47 -16.80 -0.93 14.51
CA GLU A 47 -16.69 0.44 13.99
C GLU A 47 -15.97 1.38 14.97
N SER A 48 -16.17 1.18 16.27
CA SER A 48 -15.57 1.98 17.34
C SER A 48 -14.05 1.93 17.29
N SER A 49 -13.46 0.72 17.16
CA SER A 49 -12.01 0.54 17.06
C SER A 49 -11.43 1.19 15.80
N ALA A 50 -12.14 1.07 14.66
CA ALA A 50 -11.74 1.73 13.43
C ALA A 50 -11.78 3.25 13.55
N THR A 51 -12.83 3.78 14.19
CA THR A 51 -13.04 5.22 14.39
C THR A 51 -12.00 5.81 15.33
N GLU A 52 -11.65 5.11 16.42
CA GLU A 52 -10.59 5.53 17.32
C GLU A 52 -9.24 5.64 16.59
N LEU A 53 -8.89 4.63 15.78
CA LEU A 53 -7.67 4.67 14.98
C LEU A 53 -7.71 5.79 13.93
N ALA A 54 -8.86 5.98 13.28
CA ALA A 54 -9.06 7.02 12.28
C ALA A 54 -8.87 8.42 12.87
N LEU A 55 -9.45 8.70 14.04
CA LEU A 55 -9.28 9.97 14.75
C LEU A 55 -7.83 10.21 15.18
N LYS A 56 -7.13 9.17 15.63
CA LYS A 56 -5.73 9.27 16.05
C LYS A 56 -4.79 9.68 14.90
N TYR A 57 -5.10 9.26 13.67
CA TYR A 57 -4.22 9.42 12.51
C TYR A 57 -4.81 10.32 11.40
N ASP A 58 -5.89 11.05 11.65
CA ASP A 58 -6.61 11.83 10.63
C ASP A 58 -6.93 11.00 9.37
N ALA A 59 -7.29 9.73 9.58
CA ALA A 59 -7.59 8.75 8.54
C ALA A 59 -9.11 8.62 8.33
N LYS A 60 -9.51 7.86 7.32
CA LYS A 60 -10.92 7.63 6.98
C LYS A 60 -11.31 6.18 7.21
N VAL A 61 -12.46 5.98 7.83
CA VAL A 61 -13.10 4.66 7.97
C VAL A 61 -13.89 4.36 6.71
N ILE A 62 -13.72 3.15 6.18
CA ILE A 62 -14.42 2.62 5.01
C ILE A 62 -15.06 1.30 5.40
N ASN A 63 -16.36 1.16 5.16
CA ASN A 63 -17.11 -0.06 5.46
C ASN A 63 -17.26 -0.90 4.19
N GLU A 64 -16.61 -2.06 4.17
CA GLU A 64 -16.64 -2.97 3.05
C GLU A 64 -16.75 -4.41 3.58
N ASN A 65 -17.73 -5.17 3.07
CA ASN A 65 -17.92 -6.59 3.37
C ASN A 65 -18.00 -6.95 4.88
N GLY A 66 -18.60 -6.06 5.69
CA GLY A 66 -18.76 -6.29 7.13
C GLY A 66 -17.49 -6.03 7.96
N TYR A 67 -16.49 -5.37 7.37
CA TYR A 67 -15.30 -4.89 8.05
C TYR A 67 -15.16 -3.37 7.88
N PHE A 68 -14.53 -2.76 8.87
CA PHE A 68 -14.20 -1.34 8.91
C PHE A 68 -12.70 -1.17 8.67
N TYR A 69 -12.34 -0.73 7.47
CA TYR A 69 -10.97 -0.46 7.08
C TYR A 69 -10.61 1.00 7.39
N VAL A 70 -9.40 1.23 7.86
CA VAL A 70 -8.90 2.58 8.16
C VAL A 70 -7.86 2.96 7.12
N TYR A 71 -8.24 3.83 6.18
CA TYR A 71 -7.34 4.32 5.14
C TYR A 71 -6.76 5.67 5.52
N TYR A 72 -5.44 5.76 5.56
CA TYR A 72 -4.72 7.01 5.82
C TYR A 72 -4.52 7.85 4.56
N SER A 73 -4.38 7.19 3.41
CA SER A 73 -4.13 7.83 2.12
C SER A 73 -4.57 6.94 0.98
N VAL A 74 -4.88 7.53 -0.17
CA VAL A 74 -5.15 6.81 -1.44
C VAL A 74 -4.43 7.55 -2.55
N LEU A 75 -3.40 6.97 -3.15
CA LEU A 75 -2.51 7.66 -4.09
C LEU A 75 -2.33 6.86 -5.38
N ARG A 76 -1.83 7.52 -6.42
CA ARG A 76 -1.60 6.93 -7.74
C ARG A 76 -0.22 7.25 -8.30
N ASP A 77 0.28 8.46 -8.06
CA ASP A 77 1.61 8.86 -8.47
C ASP A 77 2.68 8.17 -7.61
N GLU A 78 3.62 7.49 -8.27
CA GLU A 78 4.64 6.69 -7.60
C GLU A 78 5.57 7.52 -6.70
N ALA A 79 5.87 8.77 -7.07
CA ALA A 79 6.72 9.62 -6.25
C ALA A 79 6.02 9.97 -4.93
N ASN A 80 4.72 10.26 -4.99
CA ASN A 80 3.92 10.49 -3.79
C ASN A 80 3.73 9.22 -2.94
N ILE A 81 3.55 8.06 -3.56
CA ILE A 81 3.49 6.76 -2.87
C ILE A 81 4.78 6.51 -2.11
N ASN A 82 5.94 6.66 -2.75
CA ASN A 82 7.24 6.47 -2.10
C ASN A 82 7.49 7.48 -0.97
N LYS A 83 7.06 8.73 -1.17
CA LYS A 83 7.14 9.76 -0.12
C LYS A 83 6.23 9.43 1.07
N MET A 84 5.06 8.86 0.82
CA MET A 84 4.13 8.41 1.86
C MET A 84 4.69 7.23 2.65
N ILE A 85 5.28 6.23 1.96
CA ILE A 85 6.02 5.11 2.56
C ILE A 85 7.08 5.64 3.54
N ASN A 86 7.96 6.53 3.06
CA ASN A 86 9.02 7.11 3.88
C ASN A 86 8.47 7.89 5.09
N CYS A 87 7.36 8.61 4.92
CA CYS A 87 6.70 9.36 5.99
C CYS A 87 6.19 8.43 7.09
N LEU A 88 5.49 7.35 6.72
CA LEU A 88 4.93 6.39 7.68
C LEU A 88 6.03 5.56 8.36
N ASP A 89 7.04 5.12 7.61
CA ASP A 89 8.19 4.38 8.13
C ASP A 89 8.98 5.22 9.14
N HIS A 90 9.26 6.49 8.82
CA HIS A 90 9.94 7.42 9.73
C HIS A 90 9.16 7.62 11.03
N LYS A 91 7.82 7.66 10.95
CA LYS A 91 6.92 7.75 12.10
C LYS A 91 6.68 6.42 12.81
N LYS A 92 7.26 5.31 12.31
CA LYS A 92 7.05 3.95 12.81
C LYS A 92 5.57 3.56 12.85
N ILE A 93 4.81 4.00 11.85
CA ILE A 93 3.40 3.66 11.69
C ILE A 93 3.33 2.45 10.78
N TYR A 94 2.69 1.37 11.24
CA TYR A 94 2.48 0.18 10.42
C TYR A 94 1.34 0.41 9.42
N TYR A 95 1.53 -0.04 8.19
CA TYR A 95 0.53 0.05 7.13
C TYR A 95 0.59 -1.15 6.19
N TYR A 96 -0.49 -1.35 5.46
CA TYR A 96 -0.61 -2.25 4.32
C TYR A 96 -1.00 -1.44 3.09
N ILE A 97 -0.41 -1.73 1.93
CA ILE A 97 -0.77 -1.09 0.67
C ILE A 97 -1.68 -2.04 -0.11
N LYS A 98 -2.92 -1.61 -0.38
CA LYS A 98 -3.88 -2.36 -1.22
C LYS A 98 -4.27 -1.56 -2.46
N GLU A 99 -4.60 -2.28 -3.53
CA GLU A 99 -5.26 -1.66 -4.69
C GLU A 99 -6.73 -1.39 -4.38
N VAL A 100 -7.21 -0.23 -4.80
CA VAL A 100 -8.61 0.19 -4.60
C VAL A 100 -9.20 0.85 -5.85
N GLY A 101 -10.53 0.84 -5.92
CA GLY A 101 -11.29 1.72 -6.79
C GLY A 101 -11.51 3.09 -6.16
N ALA A 102 -11.94 4.05 -6.97
CA ALA A 102 -12.50 5.32 -6.49
C ALA A 102 -13.45 5.91 -7.52
N SER A 103 -14.36 6.77 -7.06
CA SER A 103 -15.24 7.55 -7.94
C SER A 103 -14.44 8.43 -8.92
N GLU A 104 -15.04 8.74 -10.07
CA GLU A 104 -14.37 9.58 -11.09
C GLU A 104 -14.11 11.00 -10.57
N ASN A 105 -15.02 11.52 -9.74
CA ASN A 105 -14.84 12.81 -9.06
C ASN A 105 -13.58 12.81 -8.20
N TYR A 106 -13.33 11.72 -7.47
CA TYR A 106 -12.12 11.58 -6.67
C TYR A 106 -10.86 11.58 -7.55
N LYS A 107 -10.84 10.81 -8.64
CA LYS A 107 -9.68 10.72 -9.54
C LYS A 107 -9.31 12.07 -10.18
N ASN A 108 -10.32 12.88 -10.50
CA ASN A 108 -10.13 14.21 -11.05
C ASN A 108 -9.47 15.16 -10.04
N GLU A 109 -9.91 15.13 -8.79
CA GLU A 109 -9.27 15.92 -7.72
C GLU A 109 -7.89 15.37 -7.36
N LEU A 110 -7.75 14.04 -7.26
CA LEU A 110 -6.49 13.36 -6.96
C LEU A 110 -5.34 13.86 -7.81
N THR A 111 -5.55 14.00 -9.12
CA THR A 111 -4.51 14.48 -10.05
C THR A 111 -3.94 15.83 -9.63
N LYS A 112 -4.79 16.78 -9.23
CA LYS A 112 -4.36 18.14 -8.82
C LYS A 112 -3.60 18.09 -7.49
N TYR A 113 -4.12 17.35 -6.51
CA TYR A 113 -3.48 17.24 -5.19
C TYR A 113 -2.14 16.52 -5.27
N GLU A 114 -2.04 15.47 -6.08
CA GLU A 114 -0.79 14.73 -6.26
C GLU A 114 0.31 15.58 -6.90
N GLU A 115 -0.02 16.48 -7.83
CA GLU A 115 0.95 17.43 -8.38
C GLU A 115 1.50 18.37 -7.30
N LEU A 116 0.63 18.87 -6.42
CA LEU A 116 1.03 19.71 -5.28
C LEU A 116 1.87 18.92 -4.26
N MET A 117 1.48 17.68 -3.96
CA MET A 117 2.19 16.79 -3.03
C MET A 117 3.59 16.41 -3.53
N LYS A 118 3.74 16.27 -4.85
CA LYS A 118 5.00 15.95 -5.50
C LYS A 118 5.98 17.11 -5.41
N ASN A 119 5.50 18.33 -5.63
CA ASN A 119 6.31 19.54 -5.66
C ASN A 119 6.61 20.11 -4.27
N THR A 120 5.87 19.73 -3.22
CA THR A 120 6.11 20.23 -1.87
C THR A 120 7.33 19.57 -1.22
N THR A 121 8.17 20.35 -0.56
CA THR A 121 9.26 19.83 0.29
C THR A 121 8.89 19.82 1.78
N SER A 122 7.79 20.48 2.15
CA SER A 122 7.31 20.57 3.53
C SER A 122 6.51 19.34 3.91
N GLU A 123 6.91 18.66 4.99
CA GLU A 123 6.16 17.52 5.55
C GLU A 123 4.78 17.94 6.03
N ILE A 124 4.66 19.13 6.63
CA ILE A 124 3.38 19.67 7.10
C ILE A 124 2.42 19.87 5.92
N ALA A 125 2.89 20.51 4.85
CA ALA A 125 2.07 20.73 3.67
C ALA A 125 1.66 19.41 3.01
N PHE A 126 2.58 18.44 2.93
CA PHE A 126 2.29 17.10 2.42
C PHE A 126 1.20 16.40 3.27
N SER A 127 1.30 16.49 4.59
CA SER A 127 0.32 15.91 5.52
C SER A 127 -1.06 16.57 5.37
N GLU A 128 -1.13 17.90 5.27
CA GLU A 128 -2.41 18.62 5.12
C GLU A 128 -3.07 18.34 3.75
N LEU A 129 -2.28 18.25 2.68
CA LEU A 129 -2.77 17.80 1.37
C LEU A 129 -3.32 16.38 1.44
N ASN A 130 -2.63 15.47 2.13
CA ASN A 130 -3.09 14.11 2.35
C ASN A 130 -4.42 14.06 3.11
N LYS A 131 -4.54 14.80 4.21
CA LYS A 131 -5.79 14.88 4.99
C LYS A 131 -6.96 15.35 4.13
N LYS A 132 -6.74 16.37 3.30
CA LYS A 132 -7.77 16.86 2.38
C LYS A 132 -8.16 15.80 1.37
N LEU A 133 -7.18 15.10 0.81
CA LEU A 133 -7.38 14.04 -0.16
C LEU A 133 -8.19 12.87 0.41
N ILE A 134 -7.79 12.33 1.57
CA ILE A 134 -8.50 11.20 2.16
C ILE A 134 -9.92 11.57 2.61
N SER A 135 -10.14 12.83 3.04
CA SER A 135 -11.47 13.30 3.42
C SER A 135 -12.50 13.17 2.28
N ILE A 136 -12.08 13.45 1.04
CA ILE A 136 -12.94 13.42 -0.16
C ILE A 136 -13.00 12.03 -0.82
N TYR A 137 -12.23 11.06 -0.35
CA TYR A 137 -12.21 9.72 -0.92
C TYR A 137 -13.57 9.02 -0.80
N SER A 138 -14.03 8.41 -1.90
CA SER A 138 -15.21 7.55 -1.91
C SER A 138 -14.94 6.34 -2.80
N GLU A 139 -15.31 5.16 -2.30
CA GLU A 139 -15.29 3.91 -3.08
C GLU A 139 -16.35 3.94 -4.20
N VAL A 140 -16.19 3.04 -5.17
CA VAL A 140 -17.11 2.85 -6.31
C VAL A 140 -18.21 1.87 -5.94
#